data_AF-A0A3C1HX33-F1
#
_entry.id   AF-A0A3C1HX33-F1
#
_cell.length_a   1.000
_cell.length_b   1.000
_cell.length_c   1.000
_cell.angle_alpha   90.00
_cell.angle_beta   90.00
_cell.angle_gamma   90.00
#
_symmetry.space_group_name_H-M   'P 1'
#
loop_
_entity.id
_entity.type
_entity.pdbx_description
1 polymer ?
#
loop_
_entity_poly.entity_id
_entity_poly.type
_entity_poly.pdbx_seq_one_letter_code
_entity_poly.pdbx_strand_id
1 'polypeptide(L)'
;MSEKKKTKKSGSVSSQSEFYSDLSVNGMWYAKIVRAPAKSGSITSITTPDLPDEYYFFTARNVPGKNIIDSPSGKIPLFCEGSISYLGEPVGILTGPDEKQVNEYARDVVITVDDTPLESYLEETDKSNELFSAVMAKRILKDGT
;
A
#
# COMPACT_ATOMS: atom_id res chain seq x y z
N MET A 1 -60.88 -2.69 41.49
CA MET A 1 -59.86 -1.86 42.17
C MET A 1 -58.50 -2.35 41.72
N SER A 2 -57.68 -1.41 41.25
CA SER A 2 -56.62 -1.57 40.25
C SER A 2 -55.43 -2.46 40.62
N GLU A 3 -54.96 -3.19 39.60
CA GLU A 3 -53.64 -3.82 39.51
C GLU A 3 -52.51 -2.82 39.80
N LYS A 4 -51.58 -3.24 40.68
CA LYS A 4 -50.31 -2.55 40.90
C LYS A 4 -49.43 -2.68 39.65
N LYS A 5 -49.36 -1.61 38.86
CA LYS A 5 -48.40 -1.46 37.77
C LYS A 5 -46.99 -1.34 38.36
N LYS A 6 -46.15 -2.38 38.20
CA LYS A 6 -44.71 -2.33 38.51
C LYS A 6 -44.07 -1.24 37.65
N THR A 7 -43.59 -0.17 38.27
CA THR A 7 -42.72 0.83 37.66
C THR A 7 -41.40 0.17 37.26
N LYS A 8 -41.17 0.05 35.94
CA LYS A 8 -39.85 -0.31 35.39
C LYS A 8 -38.85 0.76 35.82
N LYS A 9 -37.86 0.38 36.64
CA LYS A 9 -36.64 1.19 36.84
C LYS A 9 -36.01 1.41 35.46
N SER A 10 -36.00 2.66 34.99
CA SER A 10 -35.12 3.06 33.89
C SER A 10 -33.70 2.94 34.42
N GLY A 11 -33.03 1.84 34.12
CA GLY A 11 -31.60 1.71 34.35
C GLY A 11 -30.92 2.83 33.59
N SER A 12 -30.37 3.80 34.30
CA SER A 12 -29.44 4.77 33.76
C SER A 12 -28.17 4.02 33.37
N VAL A 13 -28.07 3.61 32.12
CA VAL A 13 -26.80 3.15 31.56
C VAL A 13 -25.95 4.41 31.40
N SER A 14 -25.05 4.66 32.34
CA SER A 14 -23.98 5.64 32.15
C SER A 14 -23.02 5.07 31.10
N SER A 15 -23.28 5.38 29.83
CA SER A 15 -22.40 5.02 28.71
C SER A 15 -21.14 5.86 28.83
N GLN A 16 -20.19 5.41 29.63
CA GLN A 16 -18.85 5.98 29.68
C GLN A 16 -18.07 5.57 28.43
N SER A 17 -17.26 6.53 27.97
CA SER A 17 -16.28 6.55 26.87
C SER A 17 -16.82 6.69 25.45
N GLU A 18 -16.70 7.90 24.90
CA GLU A 18 -16.64 8.16 23.45
C GLU A 18 -15.43 7.41 22.87
N PHE A 19 -15.60 6.60 21.83
CA PHE A 19 -14.47 5.99 21.11
C PHE A 19 -13.86 7.00 20.14
N TYR A 20 -12.60 6.83 19.77
CA TYR A 20 -11.95 7.70 18.76
C TYR A 20 -12.72 7.76 17.43
N SER A 21 -13.45 6.70 17.08
CA SER A 21 -14.32 6.64 15.90
C SER A 21 -15.57 7.51 16.00
N ASP A 22 -15.98 7.86 17.22
CA ASP A 22 -17.20 8.63 17.48
C ASP A 22 -16.92 10.13 17.54
N LEU A 23 -15.64 10.52 17.53
CA LEU A 23 -15.21 11.92 17.53
C LEU A 23 -15.36 12.53 16.14
N SER A 24 -16.06 13.66 16.07
CA SER A 24 -16.10 14.52 14.87
C SER A 24 -15.65 15.93 15.26
N VAL A 25 -14.73 16.48 14.49
CA VAL A 25 -14.19 17.82 14.70
C VAL A 25 -14.43 18.64 13.44
N ASN A 26 -14.85 19.89 13.60
CA ASN A 26 -15.06 20.78 12.46
C ASN A 26 -13.74 20.98 11.70
N GLY A 27 -13.77 20.79 10.37
CA GLY A 27 -12.59 20.87 9.51
C GLY A 27 -11.62 19.71 9.67
N MET A 28 -12.05 18.56 10.23
CA MET A 28 -11.18 17.39 10.32
C MET A 28 -10.82 16.82 8.96
N TRP A 29 -9.61 16.31 8.86
CA TRP A 29 -9.12 15.61 7.69
C TRP A 29 -9.26 14.11 7.89
N TYR A 30 -9.59 13.43 6.81
CA TYR A 30 -9.68 11.98 6.75
C TYR A 30 -8.48 11.43 6.00
N ALA A 31 -8.10 10.20 6.36
CA ALA A 31 -6.96 9.55 5.75
C ALA A 31 -7.19 8.06 5.55
N LYS A 32 -6.65 7.52 4.45
CA LYS A 32 -6.70 6.10 4.13
C LYS A 32 -5.34 5.58 3.70
N ILE A 33 -4.86 4.54 4.38
CA ILE A 33 -3.64 3.84 3.99
C ILE A 33 -3.91 3.05 2.71
N VAL A 34 -3.09 3.30 1.68
CA VAL A 34 -3.02 2.49 0.47
C VAL A 34 -2.02 1.37 0.70
N ARG A 35 -2.42 0.14 0.39
CA ARG A 35 -1.70 -1.08 0.77
C ARG A 35 -1.21 -1.86 -0.43
N ALA A 36 -0.06 -2.49 -0.29
CA ALA A 36 0.54 -3.35 -1.31
C ALA A 36 -0.41 -4.50 -1.69
N PRO A 37 -0.64 -4.73 -3.00
CA PRO A 37 -1.57 -5.77 -3.47
C PRO A 37 -0.95 -7.17 -3.49
N ALA A 38 0.37 -7.28 -3.33
CA ALA A 38 1.13 -8.53 -3.46
C ALA A 38 1.81 -8.92 -2.13
N LYS A 39 2.21 -10.19 -2.02
CA LYS A 39 2.97 -10.71 -0.86
C LYS A 39 4.47 -10.38 -0.93
N SER A 40 4.97 -10.19 -2.14
CA SER A 40 6.37 -9.92 -2.47
C SER A 40 6.45 -9.31 -3.86
N GLY A 41 7.60 -8.74 -4.20
CA GLY A 41 7.87 -8.14 -5.51
C GLY A 41 8.31 -6.70 -5.39
N SER A 42 8.81 -6.13 -6.48
CA SER A 42 9.29 -4.75 -6.52
C SER A 42 8.23 -3.82 -7.09
N ILE A 43 7.90 -2.74 -6.38
CA ILE A 43 7.00 -1.70 -6.88
C ILE A 43 7.69 -0.99 -8.03
N THR A 44 7.10 -1.09 -9.22
CA THR A 44 7.61 -0.42 -10.43
C THR A 44 6.94 0.92 -10.67
N SER A 45 5.66 1.06 -10.31
CA SER A 45 4.95 2.34 -10.37
C SER A 45 3.83 2.43 -9.36
N ILE A 46 3.51 3.67 -8.97
CA ILE A 46 2.33 4.02 -8.20
C ILE A 46 1.66 5.17 -8.94
N THR A 47 0.40 4.98 -9.33
CA THR A 47 -0.38 5.96 -10.08
C THR A 47 -1.65 6.27 -9.29
N THR A 48 -1.91 7.56 -9.10
CA THR A 48 -3.15 8.04 -8.46
C THR A 48 -4.19 8.34 -9.53
N PRO A 49 -5.50 8.33 -9.19
CA PRO A 49 -6.48 9.03 -10.01
C PRO A 49 -6.16 10.53 -10.05
N ASP A 50 -6.86 11.28 -10.90
CA ASP A 50 -6.84 12.74 -10.85
C ASP A 50 -7.41 13.19 -9.50
N LEU A 51 -6.54 13.75 -8.66
CA LEU A 51 -6.91 14.25 -7.34
C LEU A 51 -7.27 15.74 -7.44
N PRO A 52 -8.48 16.14 -6.98
CA PRO A 52 -8.83 17.54 -6.85
C PRO A 52 -7.95 18.27 -5.83
N ASP A 53 -8.07 19.60 -5.81
CA ASP A 53 -7.49 20.42 -4.74
C ASP A 53 -7.91 19.89 -3.37
N GLU A 54 -7.00 20.01 -2.40
CA GLU A 54 -7.16 19.52 -1.01
C GLU A 54 -7.16 17.99 -0.84
N TYR A 55 -6.90 17.22 -1.92
CA TYR A 55 -6.60 15.79 -1.81
C TYR A 55 -5.13 15.53 -2.10
N TYR A 56 -4.49 14.77 -1.22
CA TYR A 56 -3.06 14.49 -1.32
C TYR A 56 -2.76 13.03 -1.10
N PHE A 57 -1.87 12.49 -1.94
CA PHE A 57 -1.28 11.18 -1.74
C PHE A 57 0.18 11.31 -1.33
N PHE A 58 0.51 10.78 -0.17
CA PHE A 58 1.87 10.78 0.37
C PHE A 58 2.45 9.38 0.36
N THR A 59 3.70 9.27 -0.07
CA THR A 59 4.48 8.03 -0.10
C THR A 59 5.72 8.16 0.78
N ALA A 60 6.58 7.14 0.80
CA ALA A 60 7.91 7.18 1.43
C ALA A 60 8.69 8.47 1.11
N ARG A 61 8.58 8.96 -0.14
CA ARG A 61 9.25 10.18 -0.63
C ARG A 61 8.81 11.47 0.05
N ASN A 62 7.64 11.48 0.67
CA ASN A 62 7.07 12.65 1.33
C ASN A 62 7.31 12.66 2.84
N VAL A 63 7.89 11.59 3.40
CA VAL A 63 8.14 11.48 4.84
C VAL A 63 9.28 12.44 5.22
N PRO A 64 9.05 13.42 6.11
CA PRO A 64 10.14 14.23 6.62
C PRO A 64 11.07 13.37 7.48
N GLY A 65 12.37 13.37 7.17
CA GLY A 65 13.36 12.57 7.88
C GLY A 65 13.49 11.15 7.33
N LYS A 66 13.47 10.14 8.22
CA LYS A 66 13.68 8.73 7.84
C LYS A 66 12.34 8.00 7.75
N ASN A 67 12.13 7.28 6.64
CA ASN A 67 10.98 6.40 6.41
C ASN A 67 11.11 5.08 7.21
N ILE A 68 11.22 5.18 8.54
CA ILE A 68 11.46 4.03 9.42
C ILE A 68 10.66 4.20 10.72
N ILE A 69 10.01 3.13 11.15
CA ILE A 69 9.42 2.97 12.48
C ILE A 69 10.35 2.07 13.31
N ASP A 70 10.75 2.57 14.48
CA ASP A 70 11.51 1.82 15.46
C ASP A 70 10.56 1.05 16.39
N SER A 71 10.73 -0.27 16.45
CA SER A 71 10.02 -1.16 17.38
C SER A 71 11.02 -1.97 18.22
N PRO A 72 10.60 -2.55 19.36
CA PRO A 72 11.46 -3.44 20.13
C PRO A 72 11.98 -4.64 19.31
N SER A 73 11.24 -5.07 18.30
CA SER A 73 11.55 -6.20 17.44
C SER A 73 12.37 -5.82 16.20
N GLY A 74 12.75 -4.54 16.05
CA GLY A 74 13.56 -4.04 14.94
C GLY A 74 12.94 -2.84 14.23
N LYS A 75 13.51 -2.53 13.06
CA LYS A 75 13.15 -1.37 12.24
C LYS A 75 12.34 -1.83 11.03
N ILE A 76 11.20 -1.20 10.79
CA ILE A 76 10.37 -1.45 9.60
C ILE A 76 10.12 -0.14 8.84
N PRO A 77 9.92 -0.17 7.52
CA PRO A 77 9.53 1.03 6.79
C PRO A 77 8.15 1.53 7.24
N LEU A 78 7.94 2.84 7.24
CA LEU A 78 6.60 3.43 7.44
C LEU A 78 5.75 3.21 6.18
N PHE A 79 6.34 3.48 5.01
CA PHE A 79 5.78 3.15 3.70
C PHE A 79 6.80 2.34 2.89
N CYS A 80 6.33 1.30 2.18
CA CYS A 80 7.12 0.49 1.28
C CYS A 80 7.79 1.36 0.21
N GLU A 81 9.10 1.17 0.04
CA GLU A 81 9.91 1.83 -0.97
C GLU A 81 10.77 0.76 -1.65
N GLY A 82 10.48 0.46 -2.91
CA GLY A 82 11.12 -0.64 -3.63
C GLY A 82 10.39 -1.96 -3.43
N SER A 83 10.90 -2.85 -2.58
CA SER A 83 10.44 -4.24 -2.49
C SER A 83 9.44 -4.49 -1.36
N ILE A 84 8.33 -5.13 -1.70
CA ILE A 84 7.27 -5.54 -0.78
C ILE A 84 7.73 -6.77 0.01
N SER A 85 7.53 -6.73 1.33
CA SER A 85 7.91 -7.78 2.27
C SER A 85 6.73 -8.63 2.74
N TYR A 86 5.50 -8.11 2.64
CA TYR A 86 4.28 -8.83 3.04
C TYR A 86 3.02 -8.27 2.39
N LEU A 87 1.97 -9.10 2.34
CA LEU A 87 0.67 -8.68 1.83
C LEU A 87 0.09 -7.56 2.67
N GLY A 88 -0.29 -6.47 2.00
CA GLY A 88 -0.93 -5.34 2.64
C GLY A 88 0.04 -4.37 3.32
N GLU A 89 1.35 -4.48 3.04
CA GLU A 89 2.36 -3.50 3.48
C GLU A 89 1.94 -2.07 3.08
N PRO A 90 1.99 -1.07 3.98
CA PRO A 90 1.61 0.29 3.64
C PRO A 90 2.50 0.85 2.53
N VAL A 91 1.93 1.39 1.46
CA VAL A 91 2.69 2.01 0.34
C VAL A 91 2.59 3.54 0.38
N GLY A 92 1.50 4.04 0.94
CA GLY A 92 1.27 5.47 1.11
C GLY A 92 -0.02 5.73 1.88
N ILE A 93 -0.36 7.01 1.99
CA ILE A 93 -1.58 7.46 2.64
C ILE A 93 -2.24 8.55 1.78
N LEU A 94 -3.52 8.37 1.50
CA LEU A 94 -4.35 9.39 0.87
C LEU A 94 -5.06 10.20 1.96
N THR A 95 -5.12 11.51 1.79
CA THR A 95 -5.76 12.44 2.74
C THR A 95 -6.68 13.43 2.04
N GLY A 96 -7.72 13.90 2.73
CA GLY A 96 -8.65 14.92 2.23
C GLY A 96 -9.78 15.26 3.21
N PRO A 97 -10.63 16.24 2.88
CA PRO A 97 -11.67 16.76 3.77
C PRO A 97 -12.95 15.90 3.81
N ASP A 98 -13.16 14.98 2.86
CA ASP A 98 -14.32 14.09 2.81
C ASP A 98 -13.90 12.61 2.91
N GLU A 99 -14.38 11.92 3.94
CA GLU A 99 -14.02 10.52 4.20
C GLU A 99 -14.41 9.58 3.07
N LYS A 100 -15.60 9.77 2.49
CA LYS A 100 -16.12 8.89 1.45
C LYS A 100 -15.25 9.04 0.21
N GLN A 101 -14.92 10.27 -0.16
CA GLN A 101 -14.12 10.56 -1.33
C GLN A 101 -12.67 10.08 -1.16
N VAL A 102 -12.08 10.25 0.03
CA VAL A 102 -10.77 9.67 0.37
C VAL A 102 -10.80 8.14 0.19
N ASN A 103 -11.85 7.47 0.65
CA ASN A 103 -11.97 6.02 0.47
C ASN A 103 -12.18 5.61 -1.00
N GLU A 104 -12.84 6.41 -1.81
CA GLU A 104 -13.00 6.15 -3.26
C GLU A 104 -11.66 6.29 -3.97
N TYR A 105 -11.00 7.45 -3.86
CA TYR A 105 -9.71 7.69 -4.52
C TYR A 105 -8.61 6.72 -4.06
N ALA A 106 -8.60 6.32 -2.78
CA ALA A 106 -7.62 5.37 -2.29
C ALA A 106 -7.78 3.97 -2.90
N ARG A 107 -8.98 3.59 -3.34
CA ARG A 107 -9.23 2.33 -4.07
C ARG A 107 -8.75 2.40 -5.51
N ASP A 108 -8.75 3.61 -6.08
CA ASP A 108 -8.36 3.85 -7.47
C ASP A 108 -6.84 4.08 -7.62
N VAL A 109 -6.08 4.12 -6.52
CA VAL A 109 -4.62 4.11 -6.58
C VAL A 109 -4.14 2.76 -7.09
N VAL A 110 -3.43 2.77 -8.22
CA VAL A 110 -2.88 1.58 -8.85
C VAL A 110 -1.41 1.44 -8.48
N ILE A 111 -1.06 0.28 -7.91
CA ILE A 111 0.32 -0.10 -7.60
C ILE A 111 0.71 -1.24 -8.53
N THR A 112 1.69 -0.98 -9.39
CA THR A 112 2.26 -2.01 -10.26
C THR A 112 3.41 -2.68 -9.55
N VAL A 113 3.38 -4.01 -9.52
CA VAL A 113 4.40 -4.84 -8.88
C VAL A 113 5.00 -5.74 -9.93
N ASP A 114 6.33 -5.76 -9.98
CA ASP A 114 7.09 -6.79 -10.68
C ASP A 114 7.42 -7.91 -9.69
N ASP A 115 6.76 -9.05 -9.85
CA ASP A 115 6.94 -10.25 -9.04
C ASP A 115 7.75 -11.33 -9.76
N THR A 116 8.43 -10.95 -10.85
CA THR A 116 9.26 -11.84 -11.67
C THR A 116 10.28 -12.58 -10.77
N PRO A 117 10.18 -13.92 -10.65
CA PRO A 117 11.11 -14.69 -9.83
C PRO A 117 12.52 -14.54 -10.38
N LEU A 118 13.52 -14.41 -9.50
CA LEU A 118 14.93 -14.29 -9.88
C LEU A 118 15.39 -15.36 -10.89
N GLU A 119 14.84 -16.57 -10.78
CA GLU A 119 15.12 -17.71 -11.67
C GLU A 119 14.85 -17.39 -13.15
N SER A 120 13.81 -16.62 -13.45
CA SER A 120 13.46 -16.28 -14.83
C SER A 120 14.49 -15.36 -15.48
N TYR A 121 15.13 -14.47 -14.73
CA TYR A 121 16.23 -13.63 -15.22
C TYR A 121 17.51 -14.44 -15.48
N LEU A 122 17.76 -15.48 -14.68
CA LEU A 122 18.88 -16.40 -14.90
C LEU A 122 18.67 -17.19 -16.20
N GLU A 123 17.46 -17.72 -16.42
CA GLU A 123 17.12 -18.41 -17.67
C GLU A 123 17.25 -17.53 -18.92
N GLU A 124 16.86 -16.24 -18.84
CA GLU A 124 17.02 -15.31 -19.96
C GLU A 124 18.49 -14.99 -20.26
N THR A 125 19.31 -14.84 -19.22
CA THR A 125 20.74 -14.55 -19.35
C THR A 125 21.48 -15.72 -20.01
N ASP A 126 21.19 -16.96 -19.58
CA ASP A 126 21.80 -18.16 -20.16
C ASP A 126 21.43 -18.32 -21.64
N LYS A 127 20.14 -18.13 -21.99
CA LYS A 127 19.69 -18.16 -23.39
C LYS A 127 20.36 -17.08 -24.24
N SER A 128 20.52 -15.87 -23.70
CA SER A 128 21.17 -14.76 -24.41
C SER A 128 22.64 -15.04 -24.71
N ASN A 129 23.36 -15.63 -23.76
CA ASN A 129 24.76 -16.04 -23.89
C ASN A 129 24.91 -17.20 -24.90
N GLU A 130 24.01 -18.19 -24.84
CA GLU A 130 24.00 -19.31 -25.77
C GLU A 130 23.75 -18.81 -27.20
N LEU A 131 22.79 -17.90 -27.40
CA LEU A 131 22.49 -17.30 -28.70
C LEU A 131 23.68 -16.51 -29.26
N PHE A 132 24.32 -15.69 -28.43
CA PHE A 132 25.52 -14.93 -28.81
C PHE A 132 26.66 -15.86 -29.23
N SER A 133 26.89 -16.93 -28.46
CA SER A 133 27.93 -17.92 -28.77
C SER A 133 27.67 -18.64 -30.11
N ALA A 134 26.41 -19.02 -30.38
CA ALA A 134 26.01 -19.68 -31.61
C ALA A 134 26.13 -18.75 -32.83
N VAL A 135 25.77 -17.47 -32.69
CA VAL A 135 25.92 -16.46 -33.74
C VAL A 135 27.40 -16.24 -34.08
N MET A 136 28.27 -16.14 -33.08
CA MET A 136 29.71 -15.96 -33.28
C MET A 136 30.34 -17.19 -33.96
N ALA A 137 30.00 -18.41 -33.52
CA ALA A 137 30.48 -19.65 -34.14
C ALA A 137 30.07 -19.75 -35.62
N LYS A 138 28.82 -19.39 -35.95
CA LYS A 138 28.31 -19.41 -37.32
C LYS A 138 28.97 -18.37 -38.24
N ARG A 139 29.42 -17.23 -37.68
CA ARG A 139 30.15 -16.19 -38.42
C ARG A 139 31.57 -16.63 -38.77
N ILE A 140 32.29 -17.22 -37.80
CA ILE A 140 33.67 -17.71 -38.00
C ILE A 140 33.72 -18.77 -39.11
N LEU A 141 32.72 -19.64 -39.21
CA LEU A 141 32.65 -20.68 -40.24
C LEU A 141 32.31 -20.15 -41.65
N LYS A 142 31.73 -18.96 -41.79
CA LYS A 142 31.41 -18.36 -43.10
C LYS A 142 32.54 -17.54 -43.70
N ASP A 143 33.43 -16.99 -42.87
CA ASP A 143 34.52 -16.11 -43.31
C ASP A 143 35.82 -16.90 -43.64
N GLY A 144 35.74 -18.24 -43.72
CA GLY A 144 36.88 -19.15 -43.83
C GLY A 144 37.00 -19.97 -45.13
N THR A 145 36.32 -19.60 -46.22
CA THR A 145 36.45 -20.23 -47.55
C THR A 145 36.65 -19.22 -48.65
#